data_AF-A0A0R3PIX8-F1
#
_entry.id   AF-A0A0R3PIX8-F1
#
_cell.length_a   1.000
_cell.length_b   1.000
_cell.length_c   1.000
_cell.angle_alpha   90.00
_cell.angle_beta   90.00
_cell.angle_gamma   90.00
#
_symmetry.space_group_name_H-M   'P 1'
#
loop_
_entity.id
_entity.type
_entity.pdbx_description
1 polymer ?
#
loop_
_entity_poly.entity_id
_entity_poly.type
_entity_poly.pdbx_seq_one_letter_code
_entity_poly.pdbx_strand_id
1 'polypeptide(L)'
;MQLYSMATNMPESTLREIVHLSRTEPYDFPLAVVGINITALLVSKLRNGALLESAITCGSYLKAINKLHEGCILVFCKQWTEQKCTVKDCQPLLNSRFTVLFNPALSRHYYCKTLYYIQESVICFDTHKKPC
;
A
#
# COMPACT_ATOMS: atom_id res chain seq x y z
N MET A 1 -7.78 -12.53 1.97
CA MET A 1 -8.58 -11.65 2.86
C MET A 1 -8.35 -10.17 2.56
N GLN A 2 -7.10 -9.69 2.54
CA GLN A 2 -6.79 -8.26 2.40
C GLN A 2 -7.13 -7.68 1.02
N LEU A 3 -6.77 -8.37 -0.08
CA LEU A 3 -7.17 -7.93 -1.44
C LEU A 3 -8.69 -7.89 -1.63
N TYR A 4 -9.42 -8.81 -1.02
CA TYR A 4 -10.88 -8.78 -1.02
C TYR A 4 -11.42 -7.58 -0.24
N SER A 5 -10.90 -7.33 0.98
CA SER A 5 -11.23 -6.12 1.76
C SER A 5 -10.98 -4.85 0.96
N MET A 6 -9.84 -4.74 0.27
CA MET A 6 -9.52 -3.61 -0.59
C MET A 6 -10.56 -3.45 -1.70
N ALA A 7 -10.87 -4.54 -2.41
CA ALA A 7 -11.86 -4.53 -3.49
C ALA A 7 -13.26 -4.13 -3.03
N THR A 8 -13.62 -4.36 -1.75
CA THR A 8 -14.93 -4.00 -1.21
C THR A 8 -15.00 -2.59 -0.63
N ASN A 9 -13.88 -2.03 -0.17
CA ASN A 9 -13.88 -0.79 0.63
C ASN A 9 -13.21 0.41 -0.07
N MET A 10 -12.44 0.17 -1.12
CA MET A 10 -11.78 1.22 -1.89
C MET A 10 -12.73 1.85 -2.91
N PRO A 11 -12.61 3.16 -3.22
CA PRO A 11 -13.42 3.79 -4.28
C PRO A 11 -13.27 3.06 -5.62
N GLU A 12 -14.37 2.95 -6.37
CA GLU A 12 -14.40 2.23 -7.64
C GLU A 12 -13.43 2.83 -8.67
N SER A 13 -13.27 4.17 -8.69
CA SER A 13 -12.31 4.88 -9.55
C SER A 13 -10.88 4.40 -9.30
N THR A 14 -10.47 4.40 -8.03
CA THR A 14 -9.14 3.95 -7.60
C THR A 14 -8.91 2.47 -7.95
N LEU A 15 -9.90 1.61 -7.70
CA LEU A 15 -9.80 0.18 -8.07
C LEU A 15 -9.64 0.00 -9.58
N ARG A 16 -10.40 0.76 -10.37
CA ARG A 16 -10.32 0.73 -11.84
C ARG A 16 -8.94 1.13 -12.33
N GLU A 17 -8.34 2.16 -11.75
CA GLU A 17 -6.99 2.61 -12.08
C GLU A 17 -5.91 1.57 -11.71
N ILE A 18 -6.01 0.94 -10.54
CA ILE A 18 -5.11 -0.16 -10.15
C ILE A 18 -5.22 -1.34 -11.12
N VAL A 19 -6.46 -1.72 -11.49
CA VAL A 19 -6.71 -2.81 -12.46
C VAL A 19 -6.18 -2.44 -13.84
N HIS A 20 -6.36 -1.19 -14.27
CA HIS A 20 -5.81 -0.69 -15.52
C HIS A 20 -4.28 -0.77 -15.50
N LEU A 21 -3.63 -0.27 -14.45
CA LEU A 21 -2.18 -0.34 -14.29
C LEU A 21 -1.66 -1.79 -14.32
N SER A 22 -2.43 -2.75 -13.79
CA SER A 22 -2.10 -4.18 -13.80
C SER A 22 -2.24 -4.84 -15.19
N ARG A 23 -2.67 -4.08 -16.21
CA ARG A 23 -2.91 -4.57 -17.58
C ARG A 23 -2.18 -3.75 -18.65
N THR A 24 -1.32 -2.81 -18.25
CA THR A 24 -0.64 -1.89 -19.17
C THR A 24 0.78 -2.36 -19.45
N GLU A 25 0.96 -3.19 -20.47
CA GLU A 25 2.29 -3.62 -20.92
C GLU A 25 3.11 -2.44 -21.49
N PRO A 26 4.45 -2.42 -21.32
CA PRO A 26 5.30 -3.36 -20.58
C PRO A 26 5.42 -3.04 -19.07
N TYR A 27 4.57 -2.14 -18.56
CA TYR A 27 4.63 -1.59 -17.21
C TYR A 27 3.54 -2.18 -16.30
N ASP A 28 3.10 -3.41 -16.59
CA ASP A 28 1.99 -4.04 -15.88
C ASP A 28 2.34 -4.23 -14.40
N PHE A 29 1.51 -3.65 -13.54
CA PHE A 29 1.73 -3.73 -12.10
C PHE A 29 1.36 -5.13 -11.56
N PRO A 30 2.28 -5.83 -10.87
CA PRO A 30 2.04 -7.18 -10.38
C PRO A 30 1.24 -7.17 -9.06
N LEU A 31 -0.03 -6.74 -9.13
CA LEU A 31 -0.92 -6.50 -7.98
C LEU A 31 -0.98 -7.66 -6.99
N ALA A 32 -1.15 -8.88 -7.46
CA ALA A 32 -1.26 -10.05 -6.60
C ALA A 32 0.05 -10.31 -5.84
N VAL A 33 1.19 -10.23 -6.53
CA VAL A 33 2.52 -10.45 -5.95
C VAL A 33 2.81 -9.39 -4.88
N VAL A 34 2.58 -8.12 -5.20
CA VAL A 34 2.78 -7.01 -4.26
C VAL A 34 1.85 -7.15 -3.06
N GLY A 35 0.56 -7.46 -3.29
CA GLY A 35 -0.43 -7.61 -2.23
C GLY A 35 -0.15 -8.75 -1.25
N ILE A 36 0.37 -9.87 -1.73
CA ILE A 36 0.79 -11.00 -0.88
C ILE A 36 2.02 -10.62 -0.04
N ASN A 37 3.02 -9.97 -0.66
CA ASN A 37 4.22 -9.56 0.05
C ASN A 37 3.93 -8.52 1.15
N ILE A 38 3.06 -7.54 0.87
CA ILE A 38 2.59 -6.58 1.89
C ILE A 38 1.89 -7.31 3.03
N THR A 39 1.04 -8.28 2.72
CA THR A 39 0.34 -9.07 3.76
C THR A 39 1.33 -9.82 4.64
N ALA A 40 2.31 -10.51 4.05
CA ALA A 40 3.35 -11.23 4.79
C ALA A 40 4.13 -10.30 5.74
N LEU A 41 4.46 -9.10 5.27
CA LEU A 41 5.11 -8.07 6.08
C LEU A 41 4.25 -7.60 7.25
N LEU A 42 2.98 -7.24 6.99
CA LEU A 42 2.06 -6.76 8.03
C LEU A 42 1.82 -7.85 9.10
N VAL A 43 1.74 -9.11 8.69
CA VAL A 43 1.65 -10.25 9.63
C VAL A 43 2.92 -10.38 10.47
N SER A 44 4.11 -10.20 9.87
CA SER A 44 5.37 -10.18 10.63
C SER A 44 5.40 -9.04 11.66
N LYS A 45 4.91 -7.85 11.29
CA LYS A 45 4.81 -6.71 12.23
C LYS A 45 3.78 -6.92 13.33
N LEU A 46 2.64 -7.54 13.01
CA LEU A 46 1.64 -7.94 13.98
C LEU A 46 2.25 -8.88 15.02
N ARG A 47 2.96 -9.93 14.58
CA ARG A 47 3.60 -10.92 15.46
C ARG A 47 4.61 -10.29 16.42
N ASN A 48 5.28 -9.23 16.00
CA ASN A 48 6.27 -8.51 16.80
C ASN A 48 5.68 -7.36 17.64
N GLY A 49 4.35 -7.22 17.69
CA GLY A 49 3.66 -6.19 18.48
C GLY A 49 3.74 -4.76 17.89
N ALA A 50 4.34 -4.59 16.71
CA ALA A 50 4.60 -3.27 16.12
C ALA A 50 3.35 -2.54 15.62
N LEU A 51 2.18 -3.20 15.63
CA LEU A 51 0.91 -2.64 15.15
C LEU A 51 -0.06 -2.25 16.29
N LEU A 52 0.37 -2.29 17.55
CA LEU A 52 -0.49 -2.02 18.71
C LEU A 52 -1.16 -0.64 18.62
N GLU A 53 -0.37 0.43 18.41
CA GLU A 53 -0.90 1.79 18.30
C GLU A 53 -1.90 1.93 17.15
N SER A 54 -1.58 1.37 15.98
CA SER A 54 -2.49 1.37 14.83
C SER A 54 -3.79 0.64 15.12
N ALA A 55 -3.72 -0.47 15.87
CA ALA A 55 -4.90 -1.24 16.28
C ALA A 55 -5.76 -0.48 17.28
N ILE A 56 -5.15 0.25 18.22
CA ILE A 56 -5.85 1.15 19.15
C ILE A 56 -6.56 2.26 18.35
N THR A 57 -5.85 2.96 17.47
CA THR A 57 -6.42 4.04 16.63
C THR A 57 -7.56 3.54 15.74
N CYS A 58 -7.45 2.34 15.17
CA CYS A 58 -8.47 1.78 14.28
C CYS A 58 -9.59 1.02 15.02
N GLY A 59 -9.46 0.82 16.33
CA GLY A 59 -10.37 0.02 17.15
C GLY A 59 -10.30 -1.50 16.92
N SER A 60 -9.43 -1.99 16.03
CA SER A 60 -9.09 -3.42 15.92
C SER A 60 -7.84 -3.66 15.08
N TYR A 61 -7.14 -4.77 15.33
CA TYR A 61 -6.01 -5.22 14.51
C TYR A 61 -6.41 -5.49 13.06
N LEU A 62 -7.58 -6.09 12.84
CA LEU A 62 -8.05 -6.40 11.49
C LEU A 62 -8.27 -5.12 10.68
N LYS A 63 -8.93 -4.11 11.28
CA LYS A 63 -9.14 -2.81 10.62
C LYS A 63 -7.81 -2.10 10.34
N ALA A 64 -6.87 -2.13 11.28
CA ALA A 64 -5.54 -1.56 11.10
C ALA A 64 -4.78 -2.23 9.95
N ILE A 65 -4.77 -3.56 9.89
CA ILE A 65 -4.08 -4.31 8.84
C ILE A 65 -4.70 -4.04 7.47
N ASN A 66 -6.03 -4.00 7.36
CA ASN A 66 -6.70 -3.72 6.09
C ASN A 66 -6.36 -2.30 5.58
N LYS A 67 -6.45 -1.28 6.44
CA LYS A 67 -6.09 0.10 6.07
C LYS A 67 -4.62 0.24 5.69
N LEU A 68 -3.71 -0.41 6.43
CA LEU A 68 -2.28 -0.41 6.11
C LEU A 68 -2.00 -1.14 4.80
N HIS A 69 -2.70 -2.24 4.53
CA HIS A 69 -2.56 -2.99 3.28
C HIS A 69 -2.97 -2.14 2.08
N GLU A 70 -4.16 -1.54 2.13
CA GLU A 70 -4.69 -0.63 1.12
C GLU A 70 -3.73 0.54 0.87
N GLY A 71 -3.25 1.19 1.93
CA GLY A 71 -2.32 2.30 1.80
C GLY A 71 -0.97 1.90 1.20
N CYS A 72 -0.44 0.74 1.57
CA CYS A 72 0.80 0.23 0.97
C CYS A 72 0.62 -0.06 -0.52
N ILE A 73 -0.52 -0.63 -0.95
CA ILE A 73 -0.80 -0.86 -2.37
C ILE A 73 -0.76 0.46 -3.13
N LEU A 74 -1.43 1.51 -2.65
CA LEU A 74 -1.46 2.80 -3.34
C LEU A 74 -0.08 3.45 -3.44
N VAL A 75 0.72 3.38 -2.38
CA VAL A 75 2.11 3.87 -2.40
C VAL A 75 2.94 3.12 -3.45
N PHE A 76 2.77 1.80 -3.55
CA PHE A 76 3.45 1.00 -4.57
C PHE A 76 2.95 1.33 -5.98
N CYS A 77 1.65 1.48 -6.21
CA CYS A 77 1.10 1.87 -7.51
C CYS A 77 1.62 3.24 -7.96
N LYS A 78 1.64 4.23 -7.06
CA LYS A 78 2.18 5.56 -7.35
C LYS A 78 3.65 5.48 -7.75
N GLN A 79 4.48 4.82 -6.93
CA GLN A 79 5.91 4.68 -7.21
C GLN A 79 6.17 3.92 -8.51
N TRP A 80 5.41 2.85 -8.76
CA TRP A 80 5.52 2.05 -9.98
C TRP A 80 5.32 2.90 -11.23
N THR A 81 4.29 3.76 -11.22
CA THR A 81 3.99 4.69 -12.31
C THR A 81 5.06 5.77 -12.45
N GLU A 82 5.45 6.43 -11.36
CA GLU A 82 6.43 7.52 -11.37
C GLU A 82 7.81 7.06 -11.87
N GLN A 83 8.22 5.84 -11.53
CA GLN A 83 9.51 5.27 -11.89
C GLN A 83 9.48 4.46 -13.19
N LYS A 84 8.31 4.38 -13.85
CA LYS A 84 8.09 3.58 -15.07
C LYS A 84 8.60 2.13 -14.90
N CYS A 85 8.24 1.54 -13.77
CA CYS A 85 8.70 0.21 -13.40
C CYS A 85 8.13 -0.87 -14.33
N THR A 86 8.92 -1.91 -14.51
CA THR A 86 8.54 -3.15 -15.18
C THR A 86 8.55 -4.30 -14.18
N VAL A 87 8.05 -5.47 -14.58
CA VAL A 87 8.06 -6.69 -13.74
C VAL A 87 9.46 -6.99 -13.15
N LYS A 88 10.54 -6.66 -13.87
CA LYS A 88 11.93 -6.87 -13.41
C LYS A 88 12.28 -6.04 -12.17
N ASP A 89 11.64 -4.90 -11.99
CA ASP A 89 11.88 -3.96 -10.90
C ASP A 89 11.14 -4.35 -9.61
N CYS A 90 10.17 -5.27 -9.70
CA CYS A 90 9.29 -5.65 -8.59
C CYS A 90 10.07 -6.15 -7.36
N GLN A 91 10.95 -7.14 -7.52
CA GLN A 91 11.68 -7.71 -6.38
C GLN A 91 12.66 -6.70 -5.73
N PRO A 92 13.47 -5.94 -6.49
CA PRO A 92 14.28 -4.87 -5.92
C PRO A 92 13.47 -3.81 -5.15
N LEU A 93 12.30 -3.42 -5.67
CA LEU A 93 11.42 -2.44 -5.02
C LEU A 93 10.83 -2.95 -3.72
N LEU A 94 10.34 -4.19 -3.72
CA LEU A 94 9.85 -4.85 -2.52
C LEU A 94 10.94 -4.89 -1.44
N ASN A 95 12.14 -5.36 -1.78
CA ASN A 95 13.25 -5.47 -0.82
C ASN A 95 13.69 -4.11 -0.23
N SER A 96 13.80 -3.08 -1.07
CA SER A 96 14.24 -1.75 -0.64
C SER A 96 13.21 -1.02 0.22
N ARG A 97 11.92 -1.03 -0.18
CA ARG A 97 10.86 -0.29 0.52
C ARG A 97 10.32 -1.00 1.75
N PHE A 98 10.35 -2.34 1.81
CA PHE A 98 10.01 -3.06 3.04
C PHE A 98 10.97 -2.71 4.19
N THR A 99 12.21 -2.36 3.87
CA THR A 99 13.17 -1.91 4.87
C THR A 99 12.87 -0.49 5.35
N VAL A 100 12.46 0.42 4.45
CA VAL A 100 12.25 1.84 4.77
C VAL A 100 10.90 2.12 5.44
N LEU A 101 9.80 1.60 4.89
CA LEU A 101 8.44 1.84 5.40
C LEU A 101 8.22 1.24 6.81
N PHE A 102 9.10 0.33 7.22
CA PHE A 102 8.91 -0.50 8.41
C PHE A 102 10.19 -0.68 9.24
N ASN A 103 11.14 0.26 9.14
CA ASN A 103 12.38 0.24 9.91
C ASN A 103 12.09 0.30 11.43
N PRO A 104 12.52 -0.72 12.22
CA PRO A 104 12.27 -0.77 13.66
C PRO A 104 12.94 0.37 14.45
N ALA A 105 14.00 1.01 13.94
CA ALA A 105 14.64 2.17 14.59
C ALA A 105 13.82 3.46 14.50
N LEU A 106 12.81 3.51 13.62
CA LEU A 106 11.97 4.70 13.38
C LEU A 106 10.52 4.51 13.89
N SER A 107 10.25 3.42 14.62
CA SER A 107 8.93 2.80 14.75
C SER A 107 7.95 3.44 15.75
N ARG A 108 8.32 4.47 16.50
CA ARG A 108 7.36 5.13 17.42
C ARG A 108 6.71 6.40 16.87
N HIS A 109 7.34 7.09 15.93
CA HIS A 109 6.86 8.39 15.45
C HIS A 109 6.31 8.35 14.01
N TYR A 110 6.60 7.28 13.26
CA TYR A 110 6.29 7.23 11.82
C TYR A 110 4.98 6.53 11.46
N TYR A 111 4.35 5.72 12.32
CA TYR A 111 3.07 5.06 11.93
C TYR A 111 1.92 6.06 11.78
N CYS A 112 1.90 7.15 12.56
CA CYS A 112 1.00 8.29 12.31
C CYS A 112 1.33 9.01 10.99
N LYS A 113 2.62 9.14 10.63
CA LYS A 113 3.04 9.73 9.36
C LYS A 113 2.78 8.82 8.15
N THR A 114 2.86 7.51 8.29
CA THR A 114 2.50 6.55 7.23
C THR A 114 1.00 6.57 6.99
N LEU A 115 0.17 6.66 8.04
CA LEU A 115 -1.27 6.91 7.89
C LEU A 115 -1.56 8.27 7.23
N TYR A 116 -0.80 9.32 7.58
CA TYR A 116 -0.90 10.64 6.95
C TYR A 116 -0.45 10.64 5.48
N TYR A 117 0.67 9.97 5.15
CA TYR A 117 1.16 9.77 3.78
C TYR A 117 0.22 8.89 2.97
N ILE A 118 -0.41 7.89 3.59
CA ILE A 118 -1.46 7.07 2.96
C ILE A 118 -2.68 7.94 2.67
N GLN A 119 -3.11 8.82 3.59
CA GLN A 119 -4.17 9.80 3.33
C GLN A 119 -3.81 10.75 2.18
N GLU A 120 -2.60 11.31 2.14
CA GLU A 120 -2.18 12.18 1.03
C GLU A 120 -2.02 11.42 -0.30
N SER A 121 -1.58 10.17 -0.27
CA SER A 121 -1.43 9.34 -1.48
C SER A 121 -2.78 8.94 -2.08
N VAL A 122 -3.80 8.70 -1.24
CA VAL A 122 -5.20 8.53 -1.67
C VAL A 122 -5.70 9.81 -2.34
N ILE A 123 -5.44 10.97 -1.74
CA ILE A 123 -5.84 12.28 -2.30
C ILE A 123 -5.15 12.56 -3.65
N CYS A 124 -3.86 12.25 -3.80
CA CYS A 124 -3.15 12.46 -5.06
C CYS A 124 -3.59 11.51 -6.19
N PHE A 125 -3.98 10.28 -5.89
CA PHE A 125 -4.46 9.34 -6.91
C PHE A 125 -5.79 9.83 -7.52
N ASP A 126 -6.68 10.43 -6.72
CA ASP A 126 -7.93 11.06 -7.20
C ASP A 126 -7.73 12.39 -7.98
N THR A 127 -6.52 12.97 -8.01
CA THR A 127 -6.28 14.30 -8.63
C THR A 127 -5.95 14.31 -10.11
N HIS A 128 -6.05 13.19 -10.83
CA HIS A 128 -6.11 13.21 -12.30
C HIS A 128 -7.47 13.67 -12.87
N LYS A 129 -8.21 14.51 -12.13
CA LYS A 129 -9.23 15.38 -12.71
C LYS A 129 -8.56 16.38 -13.65
N LYS A 130 -8.59 16.11 -14.95
CA LYS A 130 -8.54 17.18 -15.95
C LYS A 130 -9.68 18.15 -15.65
N PRO A 131 -9.43 19.47 -15.55
CA PRO A 131 -10.52 20.43 -15.64
C PRO A 131 -11.12 20.34 -17.05
N CYS A 132 -12.45 20.28 -17.12
CA CYS A 132 -13.21 20.53 -18.36
C CYS A 132 -12.87 21.91 -18.93
#